data_AF-A0A3D9UM05-F1
#
_entry.id   AF-A0A3D9UM05-F1
#
_cell.length_a   1.000
_cell.length_b   1.000
_cell.length_c   1.000
_cell.angle_alpha   90.00
_cell.angle_beta   90.00
_cell.angle_gamma   90.00
#
_symmetry.space_group_name_H-M   'P 1'
#
loop_
_entity.id
_entity.type
_entity.pdbx_description
1 polymer ?
#
loop_
_entity_poly.entity_id
_entity_poly.type
_entity_poly.pdbx_seq_one_letter_code
_entity_poly.pdbx_strand_id
1 'polypeptide(L)' 'MIELSRRDARRLAVQAQLLAAPQPRGLLEVFAHLDGVQAGMTAYVAPNADLLCHSRIAGYRPSDLDALVDSGSLVELRGT' A
#
# COMPACT_ATOMS: atom_id res chain seq x y z
N MET A 1 24.61 -16.98 2.53
CA MET A 1 24.17 -15.58 2.66
C MET A 1 24.16 -14.98 1.27
N ILE A 2 23.07 -14.33 0.85
CA ILE A 2 23.00 -13.66 -0.46
C ILE A 2 23.39 -12.20 -0.24
N GLU A 3 24.39 -11.71 -0.96
CA GLU A 3 24.79 -10.29 -0.95
C GLU A 3 24.33 -9.60 -2.23
N LEU A 4 23.68 -8.45 -2.09
CA LEU A 4 23.14 -7.67 -3.20
C LEU A 4 23.95 -6.39 -3.41
N SER A 5 24.15 -6.01 -4.67
CA SER A 5 24.61 -4.66 -4.98
C SER A 5 23.57 -3.64 -4.52
N ARG A 6 23.99 -2.40 -4.23
CA ARG A 6 23.05 -1.31 -3.89
C ARG A 6 21.97 -1.10 -4.97
N ARG A 7 22.34 -1.30 -6.24
CA ARG A 7 21.44 -1.18 -7.39
C ARG A 7 20.37 -2.27 -7.36
N ASP A 8 20.75 -3.51 -7.10
CA ASP A 8 19.82 -4.64 -7.07
C ASP A 8 18.93 -4.58 -5.83
N ALA A 9 19.49 -4.23 -4.67
CA ALA A 9 18.73 -3.98 -3.46
C ALA A 9 17.66 -2.89 -3.66
N ARG A 10 18.03 -1.75 -4.28
CA ARG A 10 17.06 -0.69 -4.60
C ARG A 10 15.98 -1.19 -5.57
N ARG A 11 16.36 -1.93 -6.62
CA ARG A 11 15.41 -2.48 -7.59
C ARG A 11 14.39 -3.38 -6.88
N LEU A 12 14.86 -4.31 -6.06
CA LEU A 12 14.00 -5.22 -5.31
C LEU A 12 13.09 -4.45 -4.34
N ALA A 13 13.62 -3.48 -3.60
CA ALA A 13 12.82 -2.67 -2.69
C ALA A 13 11.70 -1.90 -3.41
N VAL A 14 11.98 -1.28 -4.55
CA VAL A 14 10.95 -0.56 -5.34
C VAL A 14 9.91 -1.52 -5.93
N GLN A 15 10.34 -2.68 -6.42
CA GLN A 15 9.44 -3.72 -6.94
C GLN A 15 8.53 -4.29 -5.85
N ALA A 16 9.08 -4.62 -4.68
CA ALA A 16 8.34 -5.12 -3.52
C ALA A 16 7.36 -4.08 -2.94
N GLN A 17 7.59 -2.79 -3.24
CA GLN A 17 6.65 -1.72 -2.90
C GLN A 17 5.54 -1.52 -3.94
N LEU A 18 5.45 -2.43 -4.92
CA LEU A 18 4.52 -2.38 -6.06
C LEU A 18 4.64 -1.12 -6.93
N LEU A 19 5.75 -0.39 -6.82
CA LEU A 19 5.99 0.87 -7.54
C LEU A 19 6.52 0.67 -8.96
N ALA A 20 7.05 -0.52 -9.24
CA ALA A 20 7.54 -0.89 -10.56
C ALA A 20 7.09 -2.31 -10.96
N ALA A 21 6.17 -2.89 -10.20
CA ALA A 21 5.55 -4.19 -10.45
C ALA A 21 4.39 -4.05 -11.45
N PRO A 22 3.91 -5.14 -12.06
CA PRO A 22 2.64 -5.15 -12.77
C PRO A 22 1.52 -4.59 -11.89
N GLN A 23 0.58 -3.86 -12.50
CA GLN A 23 -0.49 -3.20 -11.77
C GLN A 23 -1.36 -4.23 -11.02
N PRO A 24 -1.58 -4.05 -9.70
CA PRO A 24 -2.49 -4.86 -8.93
C PRO A 24 -3.93 -4.75 -9.43
N ARG A 25 -4.72 -5.82 -9.31
CA ARG A 25 -6.12 -5.86 -9.76
C ARG A 25 -7.09 -5.20 -8.79
N GLY A 26 -6.67 -4.94 -7.55
CA GLY A 26 -7.52 -4.36 -6.52
C GLY A 26 -6.79 -4.16 -5.19
N LEU A 27 -7.40 -3.38 -4.30
CA LEU A 27 -6.79 -3.01 -3.01
C LEU A 27 -6.44 -4.21 -2.15
N LEU A 28 -7.26 -5.26 -2.15
CA LEU A 28 -6.97 -6.48 -1.37
C LEU A 28 -5.66 -7.15 -1.80
N GLU A 29 -5.29 -7.10 -3.08
CA GLU A 29 -3.98 -7.61 -3.53
C GLU A 29 -2.82 -6.73 -3.03
N VAL A 30 -3.02 -5.42 -2.98
CA VAL A 30 -2.04 -4.48 -2.43
C VAL A 30 -1.80 -4.78 -0.95
N PHE A 31 -2.87 -4.88 -0.17
CA PHE A 31 -2.78 -5.15 1.27
C PHE A 31 -2.21 -6.54 1.56
N ALA A 32 -2.58 -7.57 0.79
CA ALA A 32 -2.02 -8.90 0.93
C ALA A 32 -0.52 -8.95 0.60
N HIS A 33 -0.04 -8.12 -0.33
CA HIS A 33 1.38 -8.07 -0.68
C HIS A 33 2.22 -7.25 0.31
N LEU A 34 1.68 -6.13 0.80
CA LEU A 34 2.40 -5.20 1.68
C LEU A 34 2.25 -5.54 3.17
N ASP A 35 1.41 -6.51 3.50
CA ASP A 35 1.10 -6.93 4.88
C ASP A 35 0.52 -5.80 5.74
N GLY A 36 -0.18 -4.87 5.09
CA GLY A 36 -0.77 -3.68 5.69
C GLY A 36 -0.16 -2.37 5.18
N VAL A 37 -0.78 -1.27 5.60
CA VAL A 37 -0.33 0.10 5.28
C VAL A 37 -0.41 0.96 6.52
N GLN A 38 0.44 1.97 6.61
CA GLN A 38 0.45 2.88 7.75
C GLN A 38 -0.73 3.87 7.66
N ALA A 39 -1.66 3.77 8.61
CA ALA A 39 -2.65 4.81 8.87
C ALA A 39 -1.96 5.99 9.58
N GLY A 40 -1.42 6.93 8.80
CA GLY A 40 -0.77 8.12 9.35
C GLY A 40 -1.78 9.06 10.02
N MET A 41 -1.44 9.63 11.17
CA MET A 41 -2.29 10.59 11.90
C MET A 41 -2.26 12.01 11.33
N THR A 42 -1.42 12.27 10.31
CA THR A 42 -1.23 13.59 9.73
C THR A 42 -1.64 13.57 8.26
N ALA A 43 -2.66 14.34 7.91
CA ALA A 43 -3.20 14.45 6.56
C ALA A 43 -3.00 15.86 6.00
N TYR A 44 -1.77 16.20 5.58
CA TYR A 44 -1.49 17.53 5.01
C TYR A 44 -2.11 17.73 3.62
N VAL A 45 -2.14 16.66 2.81
CA VAL A 45 -2.78 16.65 1.47
C VAL A 45 -3.94 15.66 1.46
N ALA A 46 -3.67 14.44 1.91
CA ALA A 46 -4.62 13.36 2.12
C ALA A 46 -4.04 12.40 3.17
N PRO A 47 -4.87 11.52 3.76
CA PRO A 47 -4.39 10.42 4.61
C PRO A 47 -3.30 9.58 3.90
N ASN A 48 -2.32 9.10 4.67
CA ASN A 48 -1.18 8.35 4.12
C ASN A 48 -1.63 7.10 3.34
N ALA A 49 -2.60 6.36 3.90
CA ALA A 49 -3.16 5.17 3.28
C ALA A 49 -3.74 5.47 1.89
N ASP A 50 -4.44 6.59 1.74
CA ASP A 50 -5.04 7.01 0.47
C ASP A 50 -3.97 7.37 -0.57
N LEU A 51 -2.93 8.10 -0.16
CA LEU A 51 -1.81 8.44 -1.05
C LEU A 51 -1.06 7.19 -1.52
N LEU A 52 -0.85 6.22 -0.62
CA LEU A 52 -0.25 4.94 -0.97
C LEU A 52 -1.14 4.21 -1.98
N CYS A 53 -2.42 4.01 -1.67
CA CYS A 53 -3.34 3.29 -2.56
C CYS A 53 -3.45 3.96 -3.94
N HIS A 54 -3.55 5.29 -3.99
CA HIS A 54 -3.59 6.09 -5.22
C HIS A 54 -2.38 5.86 -6.13
N SER A 55 -1.20 5.67 -5.53
CA SER A 55 0.03 5.45 -6.29
C SER A 55 0.25 4.00 -6.73
N ARG A 56 -0.55 3.04 -6.24
CA ARG A 56 -0.43 1.60 -6.59
C ARG A 56 -1.50 1.15 -7.58
N ILE A 57 -2.70 1.74 -7.52
CA ILE A 57 -3.85 1.32 -8.34
C ILE A 57 -4.40 2.49 -9.15
N ALA A 58 -4.62 2.25 -10.45
CA ALA A 58 -5.32 3.19 -11.31
C ALA A 58 -6.79 3.24 -10.94
N GLY A 59 -7.35 4.46 -10.93
CA GLY A 59 -8.78 4.67 -10.69
C GLY A 59 -9.19 4.65 -9.22
N TYR A 60 -8.25 4.47 -8.28
CA TYR A 60 -8.53 4.50 -6.84
C TYR A 60 -9.32 5.75 -6.42
N ARG A 61 -10.30 5.55 -5.53
CA ARG A 61 -11.06 6.59 -4.82
C ARG A 61 -10.96 6.33 -3.32
N PRO A 62 -10.92 7.38 -2.47
CA PRO A 62 -10.88 7.21 -1.02
C PRO A 62 -12.00 6.29 -0.48
N SER A 63 -13.21 6.41 -1.04
CA SER A 63 -14.37 5.57 -0.70
C SER A 63 -14.16 4.07 -0.92
N ASP A 64 -13.22 3.68 -1.76
CA ASP A 64 -12.90 2.26 -2.00
C ASP A 64 -12.27 1.64 -0.74
N LEU A 65 -11.46 2.41 -0.01
CA LEU A 65 -10.84 1.95 1.22
C LEU A 65 -11.85 1.92 2.37
N ASP A 66 -12.68 2.96 2.47
CA ASP A 66 -13.78 3.03 3.45
C ASP A 66 -14.72 1.82 3.31
N ALA A 67 -15.14 1.49 2.08
CA ALA A 67 -16.01 0.34 1.83
C ALA A 67 -15.39 -1.00 2.26
N LEU A 68 -14.07 -1.15 2.13
CA LEU A 68 -13.37 -2.36 2.59
C LEU A 68 -13.28 -2.45 4.11
N VAL A 69 -13.15 -1.31 4.79
CA VAL A 69 -13.20 -1.26 6.25
C VAL A 69 -14.63 -1.51 6.75
N ASP A 70 -15.62 -0.85 6.16
CA ASP A 70 -17.03 -0.98 6.53
C ASP A 70 -17.56 -2.41 6.33
N SER A 71 -17.11 -3.10 5.27
CA SER A 71 -17.44 -4.51 5.03
C SER A 71 -16.70 -5.49 5.94
N GLY A 72 -15.69 -5.02 6.70
CA GLY A 72 -14.81 -5.87 7.51
C GLY A 72 -13.78 -6.66 6.70
N SER A 73 -13.60 -6.36 5.40
CA SER A 73 -12.57 -6.97 4.56
C SER A 73 -11.17 -6.49 4.94
N LEU A 74 -11.07 -5.27 5.46
CA LEU A 74 -9.89 -4.69 6.09
C LEU A 74 -10.22 -4.21 7.49
N VAL A 75 -9.23 -4.16 8.36
CA VAL A 75 -9.35 -3.62 9.72
C VAL A 75 -8.27 -2.57 9.97
N GLU A 76 -8.63 -1.49 10.64
CA GLU A 76 -7.67 -0.51 11.13
C GLU A 76 -7.16 -0.94 12.51
N LEU A 77 -5.87 -1.24 12.61
CA LEU A 77 -5.23 -1.57 13.88
C LEU A 77 -4.69 -0.29 14.52
N ARG A 78 -5.24 0.09 15.67
CA ARG A 78 -4.73 1.22 16.44
C ARG A 78 -3.61 0.74 17.37
N GLY A 79 -2.44 1.36 17.24
CA GLY A 79 -1.36 1.16 18.20
C GLY A 79 -1.78 1.62 19.60
N THR A 80 -1.36 0.87 20.61
CA THR A 80 -1.57 1.19 22.03
C THR A 80 -0.68 2.33 22.49
#